data_AF-A0A0G4JLL9-F1
#
_entry.id   AF-A0A0G4JLL9-F1
#
_cell.length_a   1.000
_cell.length_b   1.000
_cell.length_c   1.000
_cell.angle_alpha   90.00
_cell.angle_beta   90.00
_cell.angle_gamma   90.00
#
_symmetry.space_group_name_H-M   'P 1'
#
loop_
_entity.id
_entity.type
_entity.pdbx_description
1 polymer ?
#
loop_
_entity_poly.entity_id
_entity_poly.type
_entity_poly.pdbx_seq_one_letter_code
_entity_poly.pdbx_strand_id
1 'polypeptide(L)'
;MSRSSHSSQGSRAPGRPQLTRLAETSRSPLTFYLDGKPVQALAGDTLLTAILTHQRHVRISEFSGTPRAGFCLIGACQDCWVRCESTSATGGEAQLSRLRACSTPVQEGMRILTRATEASDVHGGSHA
;
A
#
# COMPACT_ATOMS: atom_id res chain seq x y z
N MET A 1 -22.40 -32.80 15.51
CA MET A 1 -21.19 -32.52 14.71
C MET A 1 -21.10 -31.01 14.51
N SER A 2 -20.45 -30.31 15.44
CA SER A 2 -20.37 -28.85 15.45
C SER A 2 -19.28 -28.38 14.47
N ARG A 3 -19.64 -27.57 13.47
CA ARG A 3 -18.66 -26.98 12.54
C ARG A 3 -18.03 -25.76 13.20
N SER A 4 -16.78 -25.89 13.61
CA SER A 4 -15.99 -24.78 14.14
C SER A 4 -15.82 -23.68 13.10
N SER A 5 -16.43 -22.54 13.39
CA SER A 5 -16.26 -21.26 12.72
C SER A 5 -14.79 -20.84 12.76
N HIS A 6 -14.16 -20.69 11.59
CA HIS A 6 -12.86 -20.05 11.48
C HIS A 6 -13.05 -18.54 11.42
N SER A 7 -12.91 -17.90 12.58
CA SER A 7 -12.67 -16.47 12.69
C SER A 7 -11.24 -16.16 12.24
N SER A 8 -11.05 -15.27 11.27
CA SER A 8 -9.72 -14.72 10.96
C SER A 8 -9.74 -13.20 10.92
N GLN A 9 -9.84 -12.59 12.11
CA GLN A 9 -9.29 -11.26 12.32
C GLN A 9 -7.82 -11.41 12.73
N GLY A 10 -6.94 -10.60 12.15
CA GLY A 10 -5.54 -10.56 12.58
C GLY A 10 -4.69 -9.65 11.72
N SER A 11 -4.60 -8.38 12.12
CA SER A 11 -3.51 -7.45 11.76
C SER A 11 -2.16 -8.18 11.82
N ARG A 12 -1.60 -8.51 10.64
CA ARG A 12 -0.30 -9.20 10.55
C ARG A 12 0.80 -8.17 10.82
N ALA A 13 1.72 -8.51 11.73
CA ALA A 13 2.93 -7.73 11.95
C ALA A 13 3.63 -7.42 10.61
N PRO A 14 4.24 -6.23 10.46
CA PRO A 14 4.92 -5.89 9.21
C PRO A 14 6.00 -6.95 8.93
N GLY A 15 5.83 -7.67 7.82
CA GLY A 15 6.81 -8.68 7.41
C GLY A 15 8.16 -8.03 7.08
N ARG A 16 9.26 -8.78 7.25
CA ARG A 16 10.63 -8.31 6.95
C ARG A 16 10.68 -7.53 5.62
N PRO A 17 11.42 -6.42 5.52
CA PRO A 17 11.44 -5.62 4.30
C PRO A 17 11.92 -6.44 3.08
N GLN A 18 11.47 -6.05 1.88
CA GLN A 18 11.90 -6.63 0.61
C GLN A 18 13.22 -6.01 0.13
N LEU A 19 13.41 -4.72 0.36
CA LEU A 19 14.61 -3.98 0.00
C LEU A 19 15.38 -3.56 1.25
N THR A 20 16.70 -3.52 1.14
CA THR A 20 17.60 -3.00 2.18
C THR A 20 18.57 -2.04 1.53
N ARG A 21 18.79 -0.89 2.16
CA ARG A 21 19.77 0.09 1.68
C ARG A 21 21.17 -0.42 1.99
N LEU A 22 22.04 -0.43 1.00
CA LEU A 22 23.43 -0.90 1.15
C LEU A 22 24.42 0.23 1.45
N ALA A 23 24.25 1.40 0.83
CA ALA A 23 25.19 2.51 0.95
C ALA A 23 24.48 3.84 1.25
N GLU A 24 23.40 4.14 0.53
CA GLU A 24 22.72 5.43 0.63
C GLU A 24 21.87 5.54 1.89
N THR A 25 22.35 6.31 2.87
CA THR A 25 21.70 6.55 4.17
C THR A 25 21.73 8.02 4.61
N SER A 26 22.29 8.91 3.78
CA SER A 26 22.60 10.29 4.16
C SER A 26 21.63 11.34 3.61
N ARG A 27 20.80 10.98 2.63
CA ARG A 27 19.72 11.87 2.15
C ARG A 27 18.78 12.23 3.30
N SER A 28 18.16 13.42 3.19
CA SER A 28 17.21 13.90 4.20
C SER A 28 16.08 12.87 4.40
N PRO A 29 15.78 12.47 5.64
CA PRO A 29 14.60 11.67 5.93
C PRO A 29 13.34 12.50 5.72
N LEU A 30 12.25 11.83 5.40
CA LEU A 30 10.89 12.37 5.39
C LEU A 30 9.92 11.32 5.93
N THR A 31 8.79 11.76 6.48
CA THR A 31 7.76 10.87 7.00
C THR A 31 6.58 10.79 6.03
N PHE A 32 6.09 9.57 5.79
CA PHE A 32 4.81 9.35 5.14
C PHE A 32 4.04 8.28 5.92
N TYR A 33 2.75 8.13 5.63
CA TYR A 33 1.88 7.18 6.31
C TYR A 33 1.64 5.98 5.39
N LEU A 34 1.94 4.78 5.87
CA LEU A 34 1.69 3.52 5.18
C LEU A 34 0.66 2.72 5.97
N ASP A 35 -0.52 2.53 5.38
CA ASP A 35 -1.68 1.87 6.01
C ASP A 35 -1.96 2.45 7.41
N GLY A 36 -1.93 3.78 7.51
CA GLY A 36 -2.18 4.55 8.73
C GLY A 36 -0.98 4.66 9.70
N LYS A 37 0.14 3.98 9.43
CA LYS A 37 1.34 4.02 10.30
C LYS A 37 2.39 4.98 9.75
N PRO A 38 2.96 5.89 10.57
CA PRO A 38 4.06 6.73 10.13
C PRO A 38 5.30 5.86 9.88
N VAL A 39 5.95 6.05 8.73
CA VAL A 39 7.17 5.37 8.32
C VAL A 39 8.13 6.36 7.66
N GLN A 40 9.43 6.12 7.80
CA GLN A 40 10.45 7.01 7.22
C GLN A 40 10.87 6.57 5.82
N ALA A 41 11.01 7.51 4.91
CA ALA A 41 11.69 7.34 3.63
C ALA A 41 12.83 8.35 3.49
N LEU A 42 13.61 8.26 2.42
CA LEU A 42 14.61 9.26 2.08
C LEU A 42 14.09 10.11 0.92
N ALA A 43 14.37 11.41 0.96
CA ALA A 43 14.07 12.32 -0.14
C ALA A 43 14.61 11.76 -1.48
N GLY A 44 13.78 11.80 -2.52
CA GLY A 44 14.09 11.24 -3.84
C GLY A 44 13.79 9.75 -4.00
N ASP A 45 13.38 9.04 -2.95
CA ASP A 45 12.82 7.69 -3.14
C ASP A 45 11.51 7.73 -3.95
N THR A 46 11.23 6.64 -4.66
CA THR A 46 9.88 6.36 -5.16
C THR A 46 9.05 5.72 -4.05
N LEU A 47 7.72 5.80 -4.15
CA LEU A 47 6.80 5.09 -3.26
C LEU A 47 7.11 3.59 -3.20
N LEU A 48 7.50 2.97 -4.33
CA LEU A 48 7.88 1.56 -4.37
C LEU A 48 9.08 1.28 -3.45
N THR A 49 10.14 2.09 -3.56
CA THR A 49 11.33 1.94 -2.72
C THR A 49 10.99 2.18 -1.25
N ALA A 50 10.28 3.27 -0.97
CA ALA A 50 9.87 3.65 0.37
C ALA A 50 9.05 2.54 1.07
N ILE A 51 8.06 1.94 0.38
CA ILE A 51 7.24 0.87 0.94
C ILE A 51 8.07 -0.41 1.12
N LEU A 52 8.84 -0.80 0.11
CA LEU A 52 9.57 -2.08 0.13
C LEU A 52 10.75 -2.09 1.10
N THR A 53 11.22 -0.94 1.58
CA THR A 53 12.15 -0.85 2.72
C THR A 53 11.49 -1.09 4.08
N HIS A 54 10.16 -1.14 4.15
CA HIS A 54 9.39 -1.43 5.37
C HIS A 54 8.60 -2.74 5.33
N GLN A 55 8.23 -3.22 4.13
CA GLN A 55 7.46 -4.46 3.98
C GLN A 55 7.75 -5.21 2.67
N ARG A 56 7.05 -6.32 2.44
CA ARG A 56 7.30 -7.25 1.32
C ARG A 56 6.56 -6.96 0.01
N HIS A 57 5.55 -6.10 0.05
CA HIS A 57 4.61 -5.93 -1.06
C HIS A 57 4.06 -4.50 -1.07
N VAL A 58 3.48 -4.10 -2.19
CA VAL A 58 2.81 -2.80 -2.34
C VAL A 58 1.32 -2.93 -2.62
N ARG A 59 0.87 -4.13 -2.99
CA ARG A 59 -0.55 -4.45 -3.11
C ARG A 59 -0.84 -5.91 -2.84
N ILE A 60 -2.13 -6.20 -2.60
CA ILE A 60 -2.69 -7.53 -2.77
C ILE A 60 -3.38 -7.58 -4.14
N SER A 61 -3.15 -8.63 -4.91
CA SER A 61 -3.81 -8.82 -6.21
C SER A 61 -5.29 -9.19 -6.00
N GLU A 62 -6.22 -8.45 -6.59
CA GLU A 62 -7.66 -8.77 -6.57
C GLU A 62 -7.99 -10.10 -7.25
N PHE A 63 -7.19 -10.51 -8.23
CA PHE A 63 -7.43 -11.75 -8.98
C PHE A 63 -6.96 -13.00 -8.24
N SER A 64 -5.82 -12.92 -7.55
CA SER A 64 -5.18 -14.10 -6.94
C SER A 64 -5.18 -14.07 -5.42
N GLY A 65 -5.52 -12.94 -4.79
CA GLY A 65 -5.39 -12.73 -3.34
C GLY A 65 -3.95 -12.73 -2.82
N THR A 66 -2.96 -12.85 -3.71
CA THR A 66 -1.55 -12.97 -3.33
C THR A 66 -0.84 -11.61 -3.35
N PRO A 67 0.15 -11.40 -2.46
CA PRO A 67 0.89 -10.15 -2.42
C PRO A 67 1.73 -9.92 -3.69
N ARG A 68 1.87 -8.66 -4.07
CA ARG A 68 2.66 -8.22 -5.22
C ARG A 68 3.60 -7.09 -4.80
N ALA A 69 4.88 -7.28 -5.07
CA ALA A 69 5.91 -6.27 -4.80
C ALA A 69 6.06 -5.27 -5.95
N GLY A 70 5.75 -5.65 -7.20
CA GLY A 70 6.21 -4.94 -8.38
C GLY A 70 7.69 -5.23 -8.64
N PHE A 71 8.04 -5.54 -9.90
CA PHE A 71 9.40 -6.03 -10.22
C PHE A 71 10.08 -5.30 -11.37
N CYS A 72 9.33 -4.62 -12.24
CA CYS A 72 9.90 -4.07 -13.47
C CYS A 72 10.55 -2.69 -13.29
N LEU A 73 10.19 -1.95 -12.24
CA LEU A 73 10.58 -0.54 -11.99
C LEU A 73 10.26 0.48 -13.10
N ILE A 74 9.67 0.05 -14.22
CA ILE A 74 9.37 0.90 -15.40
C ILE A 74 7.87 1.07 -15.66
N GLY A 75 7.01 0.55 -14.77
CA GLY A 75 5.55 0.65 -14.91
C GLY A 75 4.88 -0.37 -15.82
N ALA A 76 5.62 -1.33 -16.39
CA ALA A 76 5.08 -2.37 -17.28
C ALA A 76 4.27 -3.45 -16.53
N CYS A 77 4.76 -3.93 -15.37
CA CYS A 77 4.20 -5.11 -14.69
C CYS A 77 2.80 -4.92 -14.09
N GLN A 78 2.28 -3.69 -13.98
CA GLN A 78 1.00 -3.37 -13.30
C GLN A 78 0.89 -3.83 -11.83
N ASP A 79 1.94 -4.36 -11.23
CA ASP A 79 1.92 -4.87 -9.86
C ASP A 79 2.28 -3.83 -8.80
N CYS A 80 2.55 -2.58 -9.21
CA CYS A 80 3.03 -1.50 -8.34
C CYS A 80 1.96 -0.46 -7.97
N TRP A 81 0.68 -0.74 -8.24
CA TRP A 81 -0.39 0.22 -7.94
C TRP A 81 -0.69 0.30 -6.45
N VAL A 82 -0.75 1.52 -5.93
CA VAL A 82 -1.15 1.86 -4.55
C VAL A 82 -2.27 2.90 -4.59
N ARG A 83 -2.90 3.16 -3.44
CA ARG A 83 -3.87 4.24 -3.29
C ARG A 83 -3.31 5.32 -2.37
N CYS A 84 -3.51 6.58 -2.72
CA CYS A 84 -3.19 7.72 -1.88
C CYS A 84 -4.48 8.37 -1.39
N GLU A 85 -4.56 8.57 -0.08
CA GLU A 85 -5.63 9.29 0.59
C GLU A 85 -5.31 10.77 0.65
N SER A 86 -6.22 11.59 0.14
CA SER A 86 -6.20 13.05 0.27
C SER A 86 -7.53 13.54 0.81
N THR A 87 -7.49 14.46 1.77
CA THR A 87 -8.70 15.11 2.30
C THR A 87 -9.00 16.37 1.47
N SER A 88 -10.27 16.60 1.13
CA SER A 88 -10.69 17.86 0.51
C SER A 88 -10.38 19.05 1.43
N ALA A 89 -9.84 20.13 0.87
CA ALA A 89 -9.58 21.38 1.58
C ALA A 89 -10.83 22.01 2.22
N THR A 90 -12.02 21.61 1.76
CA THR A 90 -13.31 22.10 2.27
C THR A 90 -13.90 21.28 3.43
N GLY A 91 -13.16 20.31 3.98
CA GLY A 91 -13.65 19.46 5.07
C GLY A 91 -14.71 18.48 4.59
N GLY A 92 -14.28 17.41 3.92
CA GLY A 92 -15.15 16.37 3.38
C GLY A 92 -14.50 14.99 3.45
N GLU A 93 -15.15 13.99 2.83
CA GLU A 93 -14.65 12.61 2.82
C GLU A 93 -13.24 12.48 2.21
N ALA A 94 -12.52 11.46 2.66
CA ALA A 94 -11.24 11.08 2.11
C ALA A 94 -11.38 10.63 0.66
N GLN A 95 -10.69 11.31 -0.25
CA GLN A 95 -10.59 10.90 -1.65
C GLN A 95 -9.41 9.94 -1.83
N LEU A 96 -9.63 8.83 -2.54
CA LEU A 96 -8.58 7.89 -2.90
C LEU A 96 -8.19 8.04 -4.37
N SER A 97 -6.91 8.36 -4.61
CA SER A 97 -6.32 8.39 -5.94
C SER A 97 -5.40 7.18 -6.14
N ARG A 98 -5.35 6.62 -7.36
CA ARG A 98 -4.50 5.47 -7.68
C ARG A 98 -3.17 5.93 -8.24
N LEU A 99 -2.06 5.51 -7.65
CA LEU A 99 -0.70 5.92 -8.03
C LEU A 99 0.16 4.72 -8.42
N ARG A 100 1.04 4.89 -9.42
CA ARG A 100 2.08 3.90 -9.72
C ARG A 100 3.25 4.11 -8.78
N ALA A 101 3.42 3.20 -7.82
CA ALA A 101 4.45 3.34 -6.80
C ALA A 101 5.86 3.38 -7.41
N CYS A 102 6.11 2.69 -8.52
CA CYS A 102 7.44 2.60 -9.12
C CYS A 102 7.94 3.90 -9.76
N SER A 103 7.05 4.86 -10.06
CA SER A 103 7.39 6.10 -10.76
C SER A 103 6.95 7.35 -10.00
N THR A 104 6.20 7.22 -8.91
CA THR A 104 5.77 8.35 -8.09
C THR A 104 6.79 8.60 -6.97
N PRO A 105 7.40 9.79 -6.88
CA PRO A 105 8.23 10.18 -5.74
C PRO A 105 7.42 10.18 -4.45
N VAL A 106 8.02 9.71 -3.35
CA VAL A 106 7.41 9.86 -2.03
C VAL A 106 7.56 11.32 -1.56
N GLN A 107 6.52 11.86 -0.95
CA GLN A 107 6.52 13.21 -0.38
C GLN A 107 6.10 13.16 1.09
N GLU A 108 6.56 14.17 1.86
CA GLU A 108 6.22 14.33 3.27
C GLU A 108 4.68 14.35 3.45
N GLY A 109 4.20 13.62 4.46
CA GLY A 109 2.80 13.58 4.83
C GLY A 109 1.88 12.76 3.90
N MET A 110 2.37 12.20 2.79
CA MET A 110 1.56 11.33 1.93
C MET A 110 0.94 10.17 2.71
N ARG A 111 -0.31 9.82 2.41
CA ARG A 111 -1.05 8.74 3.09
C ARG A 111 -1.36 7.62 2.11
N ILE A 112 -0.59 6.54 2.17
CA ILE A 112 -0.62 5.44 1.20
C ILE A 112 -1.29 4.21 1.80
N LEU A 113 -2.17 3.61 1.02
CA LEU A 113 -2.86 2.36 1.33
C LEU A 113 -2.42 1.26 0.36
N THR A 114 -1.98 0.12 0.90
CA THR A 114 -1.52 -1.06 0.13
C THR A 114 -2.53 -2.20 0.12
N ARG A 115 -3.53 -2.13 1.01
CA ARG A 115 -4.69 -3.04 0.99
C ARG A 115 -5.82 -2.38 0.24
N ALA A 116 -6.66 -3.15 -0.44
CA ALA A 116 -7.99 -2.67 -0.77
C ALA A 116 -8.76 -2.49 0.56
N THR A 117 -9.48 -1.39 0.70
CA THR A 117 -10.51 -1.29 1.73
C THR A 117 -11.61 -2.20 1.23
N GLU A 118 -12.06 -3.16 2.05
CA GLU A 118 -13.27 -3.91 1.74
C GLU A 118 -14.35 -2.87 1.42
N ALA A 119 -14.79 -2.81 0.17
CA ALA A 119 -16.01 -2.08 -0.15
C ALA A 119 -17.11 -2.82 0.62
N SER A 120 -17.79 -2.12 1.53
CA SER A 120 -18.93 -2.66 2.26
C SER A 120 -19.82 -3.43 1.30
N ASP A 121 -20.10 -4.70 1.61
CA ASP A 121 -20.90 -5.61 0.80
C ASP A 121 -22.18 -4.93 0.27
N VAL A 122 -22.18 -4.58 -1.03
CA VAL A 122 -23.41 -4.36 -1.80
C VAL A 122 -23.45 -5.44 -2.87
N HIS A 123 -23.69 -6.68 -2.42
CA HIS A 123 -24.11 -7.76 -3.30
C HIS A 123 -25.61 -7.99 -3.12
N GLY A 124 -26.40 -7.14 -3.77
CA GLY A 124 -27.84 -7.31 -3.93
C GLY A 124 -28.20 -7.22 -5.40
N GLY A 125 -28.12 -8.35 -6.10
CA GLY A 125 -28.43 -8.42 -7.54
C GLY A 125 -28.52 -9.86 -8.03
N SER A 126 -29.62 -10.51 -7.69
CA SER A 126 -30.03 -11.82 -8.19
C SER A 126 -30.08 -11.85 -9.72
N HIS A 127 -29.25 -12.68 -10.35
CA HIS A 127 -29.52 -13.15 -11.72
C HIS A 127 -30.57 -14.27 -11.63
N ALA A 128 -31.79 -13.93 -12.03
CA ALA A 128 -32.75 -14.89 -12.60
C ALA A 128 -32.55 -14.91 -14.11
#